data_AF-A0A2G9V121-F1
#
_entry.id   AF-A0A2G9V121-F1
#
_cell.length_a   1.000
_cell.length_b   1.000
_cell.length_c   1.000
_cell.angle_alpha   90.00
_cell.angle_beta   90.00
_cell.angle_gamma   90.00
#
_symmetry.space_group_name_H-M   'P 1'
#
loop_
_entity.id
_entity.type
_entity.pdbx_description
1 polymer ?
#
loop_
_entity_poly.entity_id
_entity_poly.type
_entity_poly.pdbx_seq_one_letter_code
_entity_poly.pdbx_strand_id
1 'polypeptide(L)'
;MDGSIMDLPVLLLTNGVLLPNAKLKVPIKSRTNLATLDRFVVNKGAPGKSLMLVAYRIEKEKKVFDIGTVAMVEQVVCWSYNNFVQYTIHLVGVSRAKIEKFAIPISTVQQLYAIEGDTTAELRKEFRGNVKELALSLSFDRIEESFALKKFLNEDRLEDLADYSVSLISDISYPSLLDYLATLEIPKRVQLANDWLKEHLKAATSTRSRDIRIEQPYLPRIRSGTQRSPKSGLEELEARLQNAGLPDTVKERVWADFDRLKSMGQNSSEQHVLTSYLDLVASLPWSKSTPESIDIKKARELLDASHSGMEDVKKRVLEFLAVRKLSDSVTGPILCFAGPPGIGKTSIAKAIAQSLGRNFERISLGGIRDESDIRGHRRTYVAAMCGRIIQALKHAGSNNPLILLDEVDKLFSGLHGSPSAALLEVLDPEQNNSFTDQLVSLYQKTIP
;
A
#
# COMPACT_ATOMS: atom_id res chain seq x y z
N MET A 1 -32.40 4.58 -26.07
CA MET A 1 -32.18 6.01 -25.74
C MET A 1 -33.13 6.42 -24.63
N ASP A 2 -32.89 5.96 -23.41
CA ASP A 2 -33.37 6.61 -22.17
C ASP A 2 -32.64 5.91 -21.01
N GLY A 3 -31.59 6.57 -20.49
CA GLY A 3 -30.86 6.06 -19.33
C GLY A 3 -31.69 6.19 -18.07
N SER A 4 -31.44 5.30 -17.10
CA SER A 4 -32.05 5.40 -15.77
C SER A 4 -31.67 6.74 -15.13
N ILE A 5 -32.69 7.46 -14.65
CA ILE A 5 -32.52 8.66 -13.82
C ILE A 5 -32.25 8.21 -12.39
N MET A 6 -31.21 8.76 -11.78
CA MET A 6 -30.76 8.38 -10.44
C MET A 6 -30.38 9.63 -9.65
N ASP A 7 -30.69 9.61 -8.36
CA ASP A 7 -30.22 10.63 -7.41
C ASP A 7 -28.95 10.13 -6.72
N LEU A 8 -27.82 10.78 -6.98
CA LEU A 8 -26.52 10.37 -6.49
C LEU A 8 -25.85 11.43 -5.61
N PRO A 9 -25.18 11.02 -4.52
CA PRO A 9 -24.30 11.91 -3.76
C PRO A 9 -23.19 12.47 -4.65
N VAL A 10 -22.82 13.74 -4.46
CA VAL A 10 -21.90 14.44 -5.36
C VAL A 10 -20.54 14.68 -4.74
N LEU A 11 -19.51 14.32 -5.50
CA LEU A 11 -18.14 14.75 -5.28
C LEU A 11 -17.74 15.76 -6.35
N LEU A 12 -17.46 17.00 -5.96
CA LEU A 12 -17.04 18.05 -6.88
C LEU A 12 -15.52 18.10 -6.97
N LEU A 13 -14.97 17.84 -8.16
CA LEU A 13 -13.54 17.93 -8.45
C LEU A 13 -13.21 19.20 -9.21
N THR A 14 -12.08 19.81 -8.86
CA THR A 14 -11.53 20.98 -9.56
C THR A 14 -10.37 20.61 -10.49
N ASN A 15 -9.79 19.41 -10.33
CA ASN A 15 -8.72 18.87 -11.16
C ASN A 15 -8.84 17.34 -11.22
N GLY A 16 -8.37 16.78 -12.33
CA GLY A 16 -8.46 15.35 -12.63
C GLY A 16 -9.85 14.96 -13.14
N VAL A 17 -9.90 14.07 -14.12
CA VAL A 17 -11.13 13.51 -14.69
C VAL A 17 -11.13 12.01 -14.46
N LEU A 18 -12.21 11.47 -13.90
CA LEU A 18 -12.39 10.04 -13.75
C LEU A 18 -13.11 9.49 -14.98
N LEU A 19 -12.41 8.70 -15.79
CA LEU A 19 -13.02 7.99 -16.93
C LEU A 19 -13.64 6.66 -16.46
N PRO A 20 -14.61 6.10 -17.21
CA PRO A 20 -15.14 4.77 -16.92
C PRO A 20 -14.04 3.70 -16.90
N ASN A 21 -14.19 2.71 -16.02
CA ASN A 21 -13.23 1.64 -15.71
C ASN A 21 -11.87 2.08 -15.15
N ALA A 22 -11.57 3.39 -15.13
CA ALA A 22 -10.37 3.92 -14.52
C ALA A 22 -10.51 4.03 -13.01
N LYS A 23 -9.36 4.10 -12.32
CA LYS A 23 -9.29 4.36 -10.88
C LYS A 23 -8.77 5.78 -10.64
N LEU A 24 -9.37 6.49 -9.68
CA LEU A 24 -8.91 7.80 -9.27
C LEU A 24 -8.86 7.89 -7.75
N LYS A 25 -7.70 8.31 -7.22
CA LYS A 25 -7.50 8.59 -5.78
C LYS A 25 -7.65 10.09 -5.56
N VAL A 26 -8.66 10.50 -4.81
CA VAL A 26 -8.95 11.92 -4.58
C VAL A 26 -8.72 12.26 -3.11
N PRO A 27 -7.74 13.12 -2.77
CA PRO A 27 -7.63 13.69 -1.44
C PRO A 27 -8.74 14.73 -1.22
N ILE A 28 -9.57 14.53 -0.21
CA ILE A 28 -10.70 15.39 0.10
C ILE A 28 -10.22 16.55 0.98
N LYS A 29 -10.19 17.75 0.40
CA LYS A 29 -9.84 19.00 1.10
C LYS A 29 -11.03 19.96 1.29
N SER A 30 -12.02 19.89 0.41
CA SER A 30 -13.19 20.79 0.44
C SER A 30 -14.14 20.39 1.57
N ARG A 31 -14.58 21.37 2.38
CA ARG A 31 -15.62 21.17 3.42
C ARG A 31 -16.90 20.57 2.83
N THR A 32 -17.24 20.97 1.62
CA THR A 32 -18.42 20.49 0.89
C THR A 32 -18.32 19.00 0.57
N ASN A 33 -17.17 18.54 0.08
CA ASN A 33 -16.93 17.14 -0.23
C ASN A 33 -16.81 16.29 1.05
N LEU A 34 -16.22 16.84 2.12
CA LEU A 34 -16.18 16.18 3.44
C LEU A 34 -17.59 15.93 3.98
N ALA A 35 -18.47 16.92 3.90
CA ALA A 35 -19.86 16.79 4.36
C ALA A 35 -20.63 15.72 3.57
N THR A 36 -20.44 15.64 2.25
CA THR A 36 -21.04 14.56 1.44
C THR A 36 -20.48 13.19 1.85
N LEU A 37 -19.16 13.08 2.01
CA LEU A 37 -18.50 11.81 2.35
C LEU A 37 -18.93 11.30 3.73
N ASP A 38 -18.95 12.18 4.74
CA ASP A 38 -19.37 11.82 6.09
C ASP A 38 -20.84 11.36 6.12
N ARG A 39 -21.71 12.10 5.45
CA ARG A 39 -23.16 11.82 5.44
C ARG A 39 -23.55 10.57 4.64
N PHE A 40 -22.91 10.31 3.50
CA PHE A 40 -23.36 9.27 2.57
C PHE A 40 -22.48 8.02 2.53
N VAL A 41 -21.21 8.12 2.95
CA VAL A 41 -20.25 7.01 2.83
C VAL A 41 -19.82 6.50 4.20
N VAL A 42 -19.51 7.39 5.16
CA VAL A 42 -19.01 7.00 6.48
C VAL A 42 -20.14 6.55 7.40
N ASN A 43 -21.21 7.34 7.53
CA ASN A 43 -22.30 7.06 8.47
C ASN A 43 -23.27 5.93 8.05
N LYS A 44 -23.26 5.50 6.77
CA LYS A 44 -24.16 4.46 6.26
C LYS A 44 -23.63 3.02 6.40
N GLY A 45 -22.43 2.81 6.96
CA GLY A 45 -21.92 1.47 7.30
C GLY A 45 -21.57 0.55 6.12
N ALA A 46 -21.59 1.03 4.87
CA ALA A 46 -21.25 0.24 3.67
C ALA A 46 -20.36 1.06 2.69
N PRO A 47 -19.06 1.22 2.97
CA PRO A 47 -18.16 1.99 2.11
C PRO A 47 -17.83 1.30 0.78
N GLY A 48 -17.99 -0.03 0.68
CA GLY A 48 -17.85 -0.76 -0.58
C GLY A 48 -19.21 -0.92 -1.26
N LYS A 49 -19.35 -0.40 -2.49
CA LYS A 49 -20.55 -0.41 -3.38
C LYS A 49 -21.47 0.81 -3.32
N SER A 50 -21.11 1.87 -2.59
CA SER A 50 -21.86 3.13 -2.70
C SER A 50 -21.54 3.82 -4.03
N LEU A 51 -22.58 4.15 -4.81
CA LEU A 51 -22.45 4.94 -6.03
C LEU A 51 -22.48 6.43 -5.71
N MET A 52 -21.65 7.20 -6.39
CA MET A 52 -21.58 8.65 -6.28
C MET A 52 -21.40 9.27 -7.67
N LEU A 53 -21.81 10.52 -7.82
CA LEU A 53 -21.51 11.34 -8.98
C LEU A 53 -20.21 12.09 -8.76
N VAL A 54 -19.25 11.93 -9.66
CA VAL A 54 -18.09 12.80 -9.78
C VAL A 54 -18.44 13.91 -10.76
N ALA A 55 -18.58 15.13 -10.25
CA ALA A 55 -18.87 16.34 -11.02
C ALA A 55 -17.60 17.18 -11.16
N TYR A 56 -17.47 17.88 -12.29
CA TYR A 56 -16.24 18.59 -12.65
C TYR A 56 -16.48 20.09 -12.72
N ARG A 57 -15.60 20.89 -12.10
CA ARG A 57 -15.70 22.35 -12.11
C ARG A 57 -14.85 22.95 -13.22
N ILE A 58 -15.44 23.83 -14.02
CA ILE A 58 -14.74 24.58 -15.06
C ILE A 58 -14.23 25.90 -14.45
N GLU A 59 -12.90 26.04 -14.33
CA GLU A 59 -12.27 27.17 -13.62
C GLU A 59 -12.65 28.55 -14.18
N LYS A 60 -12.86 28.66 -15.50
CA LYS A 60 -13.15 29.95 -16.17
C LYS A 60 -14.57 30.48 -15.90
N GLU A 61 -15.53 29.63 -15.59
CA GLU A 61 -16.96 30.04 -15.52
C GLU A 61 -17.60 29.84 -14.15
N LYS A 62 -16.88 29.28 -13.16
CA LYS A 62 -17.45 28.79 -11.88
C LYS A 62 -18.62 27.82 -12.04
N LYS A 63 -18.88 27.33 -13.26
CA LYS A 63 -19.92 26.35 -13.59
C LYS A 63 -19.41 24.93 -13.44
N VAL A 64 -20.37 24.01 -13.31
CA VAL A 64 -20.15 22.57 -13.33
C VAL A 64 -20.33 22.10 -14.77
N PHE A 65 -19.46 21.19 -15.21
CA PHE A 65 -19.56 20.58 -16.53
C PHE A 65 -20.81 19.68 -16.59
N ASP A 66 -21.52 19.71 -17.72
CA ASP A 66 -22.84 19.06 -17.86
C ASP A 66 -22.77 17.53 -17.79
N ILE A 67 -21.59 16.95 -18.02
CA ILE A 67 -21.34 15.51 -17.98
C ILE A 67 -20.44 15.17 -16.78
N GLY A 68 -20.89 14.25 -15.96
CA GLY A 68 -20.15 13.68 -14.85
C GLY A 68 -19.87 12.20 -15.06
N THR A 69 -19.18 11.62 -14.08
CA THR A 69 -18.90 10.17 -14.04
C THR A 69 -19.61 9.57 -12.84
N VAL A 70 -20.43 8.55 -13.06
CA VAL A 70 -20.92 7.68 -11.99
C VAL A 70 -19.76 6.83 -11.54
N ALA A 71 -19.40 6.95 -10.27
CA ALA A 71 -18.28 6.25 -9.69
C ALA A 71 -18.73 5.39 -8.51
N MET A 72 -18.11 4.22 -8.39
CA MET A 72 -18.24 3.39 -7.21
C MET A 72 -17.12 3.75 -6.23
N VAL A 73 -17.47 3.89 -4.96
CA VAL A 73 -16.49 4.00 -3.89
C VAL A 73 -15.89 2.62 -3.66
N GLU A 74 -14.59 2.49 -3.96
CA GLU A 74 -13.82 1.26 -3.72
C GLU A 74 -13.32 1.23 -2.28
N GLN A 75 -12.76 2.35 -1.82
CA GLN A 75 -12.22 2.48 -0.47
C GLN A 75 -12.22 3.95 -0.02
N VAL A 76 -12.42 4.16 1.28
CA VAL A 76 -12.12 5.45 1.92
C VAL A 76 -10.98 5.24 2.90
N VAL A 77 -9.85 5.89 2.65
CA VAL A 77 -8.69 5.89 3.53
C VAL A 77 -8.73 7.19 4.34
N CYS A 78 -8.66 7.07 5.65
CA CYS A 78 -8.53 8.20 6.54
C CYS A 78 -7.17 8.10 7.22
N TRP A 79 -6.35 9.13 7.10
CA TRP A 79 -5.12 9.23 7.87
C TRP A 79 -5.14 10.53 8.66
N SER A 80 -4.71 10.45 9.91
CA SER A 80 -4.67 11.59 10.82
C SER A 80 -3.24 11.80 11.30
N TYR A 81 -2.72 13.01 11.16
CA TYR A 81 -1.38 13.40 11.61
C TYR A 81 -1.42 14.80 12.23
N ASN A 82 -0.91 14.98 13.45
CA ASN A 82 -0.88 16.28 14.17
C ASN A 82 -2.22 17.05 14.13
N ASN A 83 -3.34 16.42 14.51
CA ASN A 83 -4.71 16.98 14.43
C ASN A 83 -5.24 17.31 13.02
N PHE A 84 -4.47 17.04 11.95
CA PHE A 84 -4.98 17.08 10.59
C PHE A 84 -5.53 15.73 10.21
N VAL A 85 -6.84 15.65 10.03
CA VAL A 85 -7.51 14.48 9.45
C VAL A 85 -7.64 14.72 7.96
N GLN A 86 -7.05 13.83 7.16
CA GLN A 86 -7.16 13.88 5.71
C GLN A 86 -7.82 12.58 5.22
N TYR A 87 -8.90 12.76 4.49
CA TYR A 87 -9.60 11.66 3.82
C TYR A 87 -9.10 11.56 2.39
N THR A 88 -8.80 10.35 1.93
CA THR A 88 -8.54 10.02 0.54
C THR A 88 -9.57 8.99 0.11
N ILE A 89 -10.36 9.31 -0.91
CA ILE A 89 -11.34 8.38 -1.48
C ILE A 89 -10.75 7.74 -2.73
N HIS A 90 -10.86 6.42 -2.83
CA HIS A 90 -10.52 5.64 -4.02
C HIS A 90 -11.82 5.35 -4.77
N LEU A 91 -11.90 5.85 -6.00
CA LEU A 91 -13.07 5.76 -6.85
C LEU A 91 -12.75 4.94 -8.09
N VAL A 92 -13.71 4.12 -8.50
CA VAL A 92 -13.68 3.40 -9.78
C VAL A 92 -14.80 3.96 -10.65
N GLY A 93 -14.47 4.44 -11.84
CA GLY A 93 -15.47 4.91 -12.80
C GLY A 93 -16.34 3.76 -13.31
N VAL A 94 -17.65 3.94 -13.30
CA VAL A 94 -18.62 2.93 -13.76
C VAL A 94 -19.20 3.33 -15.11
N SER A 95 -19.72 4.55 -15.21
CA SER A 95 -20.37 5.03 -16.44
C SER A 95 -20.38 6.55 -16.51
N ARG A 96 -20.64 7.07 -17.71
CA ARG A 96 -20.89 8.50 -17.94
C ARG A 96 -22.31 8.83 -17.52
N ALA A 97 -22.54 10.03 -17.02
CA ALA A 97 -23.89 10.51 -16.75
C ALA A 97 -24.03 12.01 -17.05
N LYS A 98 -25.18 12.38 -17.59
CA LYS A 98 -25.59 13.77 -17.77
C LYS A 98 -26.20 14.30 -16.47
N ILE A 99 -25.82 15.49 -16.06
CA ILE A 99 -26.35 16.14 -14.86
C ILE A 99 -27.61 16.91 -15.25
N GLU A 100 -28.78 16.39 -14.88
CA GLU A 100 -30.06 17.06 -15.15
C GLU A 100 -30.32 18.18 -14.14
N LYS A 101 -29.98 17.92 -12.86
CA LYS A 101 -30.10 18.91 -11.80
C LYS A 101 -28.92 18.82 -10.85
N PHE A 102 -28.08 19.86 -10.88
CA PHE A 102 -26.95 19.97 -9.96
C PHE A 102 -27.39 20.54 -8.61
N ALA A 103 -27.20 19.76 -7.55
CA ALA A 103 -27.31 20.17 -6.17
C ALA A 103 -26.31 19.39 -5.29
N ILE A 104 -25.93 19.97 -4.16
CA ILE A 104 -25.05 19.35 -3.18
C ILE A 104 -25.84 19.24 -1.86
N PRO A 105 -25.90 18.06 -1.23
CA PRO A 105 -25.02 16.91 -1.47
C PRO A 105 -25.51 15.88 -2.50
N ILE A 106 -26.73 16.00 -3.03
CA ILE A 106 -27.33 15.04 -3.97
C ILE A 106 -27.70 15.76 -5.27
N SER A 107 -27.32 15.19 -6.42
CA SER A 107 -27.72 15.63 -7.76
C SER A 107 -28.49 14.55 -8.51
N THR A 108 -29.41 14.98 -9.36
CA THR A 108 -30.17 14.09 -10.26
C THR A 108 -29.42 13.96 -11.57
N VAL A 109 -29.12 12.71 -11.96
CA VAL A 109 -28.35 12.41 -13.16
C VAL A 109 -29.02 11.34 -14.02
N GLN A 110 -28.76 11.41 -15.32
CA GLN A 110 -29.18 10.41 -16.29
C GLN A 110 -27.95 9.66 -16.81
N GLN A 111 -27.95 8.33 -16.68
CA GLN A 111 -26.85 7.52 -17.21
C GLN A 111 -26.77 7.61 -18.74
N LEU A 112 -25.57 7.80 -19.28
CA LEU A 112 -25.30 7.85 -20.72
C LEU A 112 -24.67 6.53 -21.17
N TYR A 113 -25.12 6.04 -22.32
CA TYR A 113 -24.55 4.87 -22.99
C TYR A 113 -23.74 5.28 -24.20
N ALA A 114 -22.76 4.46 -24.56
CA ALA A 114 -21.98 4.63 -25.77
C ALA A 114 -22.87 4.53 -27.00
N ILE A 115 -22.52 5.31 -28.02
CA ILE A 115 -23.11 5.20 -29.35
C ILE A 115 -22.17 4.34 -30.18
N GLU A 116 -22.62 3.13 -30.51
CA GLU A 116 -21.91 2.23 -31.42
C GLU A 116 -21.81 2.85 -32.81
N GLY A 117 -20.68 2.59 -33.45
CA GLY A 117 -20.40 3.04 -34.81
C GLY A 117 -19.24 2.25 -35.39
N ASP A 118 -19.15 2.23 -36.71
CA ASP A 118 -18.10 1.48 -37.40
C ASP A 118 -16.74 2.18 -37.25
N THR A 119 -15.82 1.49 -36.58
CA THR A 119 -14.41 1.87 -36.55
C THR A 119 -13.70 1.13 -37.68
N THR A 120 -12.94 1.83 -38.53
CA THR A 120 -12.22 1.19 -39.63
C THR A 120 -11.26 0.12 -39.11
N ALA A 121 -11.13 -0.99 -39.85
CA ALA A 121 -10.26 -2.11 -39.46
C ALA A 121 -8.79 -1.67 -39.29
N GLU A 122 -8.36 -0.69 -40.09
CA GLU A 122 -7.04 -0.07 -40.01
C GLU A 122 -6.83 0.65 -38.67
N LEU A 123 -7.75 1.55 -38.30
CA LEU A 123 -7.68 2.30 -37.04
C LEU A 123 -7.73 1.36 -35.83
N ARG A 124 -8.57 0.32 -35.88
CA ARG A 124 -8.66 -0.69 -34.81
C ARG A 124 -7.33 -1.42 -34.61
N LYS A 125 -6.70 -1.85 -35.71
CA LYS A 125 -5.42 -2.56 -35.66
C LYS A 125 -4.30 -1.67 -35.14
N GLU A 126 -4.25 -0.43 -35.62
CA GLU A 126 -3.26 0.56 -35.20
C GLU A 126 -3.39 0.89 -33.71
N PHE A 127 -4.61 1.22 -33.25
CA PHE A 127 -4.89 1.52 -31.86
C PHE A 127 -4.49 0.38 -30.93
N ARG A 128 -4.85 -0.86 -31.27
CA ARG A 128 -4.46 -2.06 -30.49
C ARG A 128 -2.94 -2.24 -30.44
N GLY A 129 -2.23 -1.91 -31.51
CA GLY A 129 -0.76 -1.91 -31.56
C GLY A 129 -0.17 -0.92 -30.56
N ASN A 130 -0.63 0.34 -30.60
CA ASN A 130 -0.17 1.40 -29.70
C ASN A 130 -0.50 1.11 -28.24
N VAL A 131 -1.67 0.53 -27.95
CA VAL A 131 -2.04 0.14 -26.59
C VAL A 131 -1.17 -1.02 -26.07
N LYS A 132 -0.81 -1.97 -26.93
CA LYS A 132 0.13 -3.04 -26.57
C LYS A 132 1.51 -2.48 -26.24
N GLU A 133 1.97 -1.51 -27.02
CA GLU A 133 3.23 -0.81 -26.74
C GLU A 133 3.16 -0.02 -25.43
N LEU A 134 2.07 0.70 -25.18
CA LEU A 134 1.83 1.36 -23.89
C LEU A 134 1.91 0.34 -22.74
N ALA A 135 1.21 -0.79 -22.83
CA ALA A 135 1.19 -1.81 -21.80
C ALA A 135 2.58 -2.42 -21.51
N LEU A 136 3.48 -2.43 -22.50
CA LEU A 136 4.88 -2.86 -22.35
C LEU A 136 5.78 -1.74 -21.82
N SER A 137 5.44 -0.49 -22.09
CA SER A 137 6.22 0.69 -21.67
C SER A 137 5.98 1.09 -20.20
N LEU A 138 4.84 0.69 -19.62
CA LEU A 138 4.53 0.92 -18.21
C LEU A 138 5.59 0.28 -17.30
N SER A 139 6.06 1.05 -16.30
CA SER A 139 7.06 0.60 -15.35
C SER A 139 6.54 -0.50 -14.41
N PHE A 140 7.45 -1.15 -13.68
CA PHE A 140 7.14 -2.20 -12.71
C PHE A 140 6.13 -1.78 -11.63
N ASP A 141 6.00 -0.48 -11.32
CA ASP A 141 5.04 0.01 -10.32
C ASP A 141 3.59 0.09 -10.85
N ARG A 142 3.34 -0.17 -12.14
CA ARG A 142 2.01 -0.11 -12.80
C ARG A 142 1.59 -1.45 -13.44
N ILE A 143 1.90 -2.55 -12.76
CA ILE A 143 1.60 -3.91 -13.25
C ILE A 143 0.10 -4.18 -13.33
N GLU A 144 -0.70 -3.66 -12.37
CA GLU A 144 -2.15 -3.80 -12.40
C GLU A 144 -2.76 -3.19 -13.67
N GLU A 145 -2.28 -2.02 -14.05
CA GLU A 145 -2.73 -1.30 -15.24
C GLU A 145 -2.30 -1.99 -16.54
N SER A 146 -1.08 -2.55 -16.58
CA SER A 146 -0.62 -3.39 -17.69
C SER A 146 -1.49 -4.65 -17.85
N PHE A 147 -1.89 -5.28 -16.75
CA PHE A 147 -2.75 -6.48 -16.78
C PHE A 147 -4.18 -6.13 -17.22
N ALA A 148 -4.74 -5.01 -16.74
CA ALA A 148 -6.04 -4.51 -17.17
C ALA A 148 -6.06 -4.21 -18.68
N LEU A 149 -5.03 -3.55 -19.22
CA LEU A 149 -4.91 -3.32 -20.66
C LEU A 149 -4.86 -4.63 -21.45
N LYS A 150 -4.08 -5.63 -21.00
CA LYS A 150 -4.02 -6.96 -21.65
C LYS A 150 -5.37 -7.67 -21.62
N LYS A 151 -6.11 -7.56 -20.51
CA LYS A 151 -7.47 -8.11 -20.40
C LYS A 151 -8.42 -7.46 -21.41
N PHE A 152 -8.47 -6.13 -21.46
CA PHE A 152 -9.33 -5.41 -22.41
C PHE A 152 -8.94 -5.68 -23.88
N LEU A 153 -7.64 -5.83 -24.17
CA LEU A 153 -7.18 -6.24 -25.50
C LEU A 153 -7.73 -7.63 -25.89
N ASN A 154 -7.78 -8.58 -24.97
CA ASN A 154 -8.28 -9.92 -25.23
C ASN A 154 -9.82 -9.97 -25.39
N GLU A 155 -10.54 -9.16 -24.63
CA GLU A 155 -12.02 -9.08 -24.68
C GLU A 155 -12.55 -8.25 -25.86
N ASP A 156 -11.67 -7.56 -26.59
CA ASP A 156 -11.97 -6.76 -27.79
C ASP A 156 -13.02 -5.65 -27.57
N ARG A 157 -13.10 -5.16 -26.32
CA ARG A 157 -13.97 -4.04 -25.91
C ARG A 157 -13.27 -2.71 -26.17
N LEU A 158 -13.43 -2.17 -27.39
CA LEU A 158 -12.72 -0.95 -27.83
C LEU A 158 -13.06 0.29 -27.01
N GLU A 159 -14.30 0.42 -26.56
CA GLU A 159 -14.72 1.53 -25.68
C GLU A 159 -13.91 1.53 -24.38
N ASP A 160 -13.89 0.41 -23.66
CA ASP A 160 -13.21 0.32 -22.37
C ASP A 160 -11.70 0.46 -22.53
N LEU A 161 -11.16 -0.08 -23.62
CA LEU A 161 -9.76 0.06 -23.98
C LEU A 161 -9.37 1.51 -24.24
N ALA A 162 -10.21 2.28 -24.94
CA ALA A 162 -10.00 3.70 -25.20
C ALA A 162 -10.03 4.51 -23.90
N ASP A 163 -11.10 4.35 -23.11
CA ASP A 163 -11.28 5.09 -21.86
C ASP A 163 -10.14 4.78 -20.87
N TYR A 164 -9.76 3.51 -20.74
CA TYR A 164 -8.70 3.09 -19.82
C TYR A 164 -7.32 3.55 -20.28
N SER A 165 -7.00 3.47 -21.58
CA SER A 165 -5.70 3.92 -22.10
C SER A 165 -5.50 5.41 -21.90
N VAL A 166 -6.53 6.23 -22.18
CA VAL A 166 -6.47 7.68 -21.97
C VAL A 166 -6.26 8.02 -20.49
N SER A 167 -6.85 7.26 -19.57
CA SER A 167 -6.70 7.48 -18.13
C SER A 167 -5.25 7.30 -17.62
N LEU A 168 -4.40 6.60 -18.37
CA LEU A 168 -3.00 6.35 -18.02
C LEU A 168 -2.04 7.42 -18.54
N ILE A 169 -2.48 8.27 -19.46
CA ILE A 169 -1.68 9.33 -20.07
C ILE A 169 -1.72 10.56 -19.17
N SER A 170 -0.56 11.01 -18.67
CA SER A 170 -0.45 12.15 -17.76
C SER A 170 -0.51 13.52 -18.44
N ASP A 171 -0.27 13.58 -19.74
CA ASP A 171 0.09 14.81 -20.45
C ASP A 171 -1.11 15.50 -21.13
N ILE A 172 -2.33 15.08 -20.81
CA ILE A 172 -3.55 15.59 -21.44
C ILE A 172 -4.12 16.75 -20.61
N SER A 173 -4.48 17.84 -21.29
CA SER A 173 -5.07 19.00 -20.63
C SER A 173 -6.43 18.69 -20.01
N TYR A 174 -6.74 19.31 -18.86
CA TYR A 174 -8.01 19.10 -18.17
C TYR A 174 -9.25 19.40 -19.03
N PRO A 175 -9.31 20.51 -19.81
CA PRO A 175 -10.43 20.74 -20.74
C PRO A 175 -10.58 19.64 -21.79
N SER A 176 -9.47 19.18 -22.38
CA SER A 176 -9.49 18.10 -23.38
C SER A 176 -10.02 16.78 -22.81
N LEU A 177 -9.72 16.47 -21.53
CA LEU A 177 -10.27 15.29 -20.87
C LEU A 177 -11.78 15.41 -20.61
N LEU A 178 -12.30 16.62 -20.34
CA LEU A 178 -13.74 16.84 -20.21
C LEU A 178 -14.46 16.69 -21.55
N ASP A 179 -13.88 17.22 -22.63
CA ASP A 179 -14.41 17.04 -23.99
C ASP A 179 -14.39 15.56 -24.40
N TYR A 180 -13.34 14.83 -24.03
CA TYR A 180 -13.27 13.38 -24.22
C TYR A 180 -14.36 12.64 -23.44
N LEU A 181 -14.56 13.01 -22.17
CA LEU A 181 -15.64 12.44 -21.34
C LEU A 181 -17.01 12.67 -21.97
N ALA A 182 -17.22 13.84 -22.60
CA ALA A 182 -18.46 14.20 -23.28
C ALA A 182 -18.70 13.45 -24.61
N THR A 183 -17.66 12.84 -25.18
CA THR A 183 -17.76 12.14 -26.47
C THR A 183 -18.37 10.75 -26.28
N LEU A 184 -19.59 10.53 -26.78
CA LEU A 184 -20.31 9.25 -26.65
C LEU A 184 -20.02 8.25 -27.78
N GLU A 185 -19.67 8.77 -28.96
CA GLU A 185 -19.38 7.97 -30.16
C GLU A 185 -18.07 7.18 -29.99
N ILE A 186 -18.15 5.86 -30.06
CA ILE A 186 -16.98 4.97 -29.92
C ILE A 186 -15.88 5.28 -30.96
N PRO A 187 -16.19 5.44 -32.27
CA PRO A 187 -15.14 5.70 -33.27
C PRO A 187 -14.35 6.99 -33.00
N LYS A 188 -15.04 8.07 -32.60
CA LYS A 188 -14.38 9.34 -32.24
C LYS A 188 -13.51 9.18 -30.99
N ARG A 189 -13.96 8.44 -29.98
CA ARG A 189 -13.16 8.16 -28.77
C ARG A 189 -11.91 7.37 -29.09
N VAL A 190 -12.01 6.34 -29.94
CA VAL A 190 -10.86 5.52 -30.35
C VAL A 190 -9.87 6.37 -31.15
N GLN A 191 -10.34 7.23 -32.04
CA GLN A 191 -9.48 8.15 -32.80
C GLN A 191 -8.70 9.09 -31.87
N LEU A 192 -9.40 9.80 -30.98
CA LEU A 192 -8.77 10.71 -30.01
C LEU A 192 -7.77 9.99 -29.11
N ALA A 193 -8.14 8.81 -28.59
CA ALA A 193 -7.25 7.99 -27.77
C ALA A 193 -5.99 7.55 -28.54
N ASN A 194 -6.15 7.13 -29.79
CA ASN A 194 -5.04 6.72 -30.64
C ASN A 194 -4.07 7.88 -30.92
N ASP A 195 -4.60 9.06 -31.22
CA ASP A 195 -3.78 10.24 -31.51
C ASP A 195 -2.96 10.67 -30.28
N TRP A 196 -3.59 10.72 -29.10
CA TRP A 196 -2.87 11.03 -27.85
C TRP A 196 -1.86 9.95 -27.45
N LEU A 197 -2.17 8.67 -27.67
CA LEU A 197 -1.22 7.59 -27.43
C LEU A 197 0.03 7.72 -28.31
N LYS A 198 -0.15 8.04 -29.59
CA LYS A 198 0.98 8.25 -30.50
C LYS A 198 1.88 9.38 -30.04
N GLU A 199 1.31 10.50 -29.60
CA GLU A 199 2.07 11.63 -29.08
C GLU A 199 2.84 11.25 -27.81
N HIS A 200 2.18 10.55 -26.88
CA HIS A 200 2.81 10.10 -25.63
C HIS A 200 3.97 9.11 -25.86
N LEU A 201 3.79 8.12 -26.76
CA LEU A 201 4.83 7.15 -27.10
C LEU A 201 6.02 7.82 -27.83
N LYS A 202 5.76 8.80 -28.70
CA LYS A 202 6.83 9.60 -29.34
C LYS A 202 7.63 10.39 -28.30
N ALA A 203 6.96 11.02 -27.34
CA ALA A 203 7.61 11.75 -26.26
C ALA A 203 8.49 10.82 -25.41
N ALA A 204 7.97 9.65 -25.01
CA ALA A 204 8.71 8.66 -24.22
C ALA A 204 9.97 8.13 -24.93
N THR A 205 9.93 8.01 -26.25
CA THR A 205 11.09 7.57 -27.06
C THR A 205 12.16 8.66 -27.16
N SER A 206 11.76 9.92 -27.24
CA SER A 206 12.68 11.07 -27.31
C SER A 206 13.44 11.34 -25.99
N THR A 207 12.82 11.06 -24.85
CA THR A 207 13.45 11.19 -23.52
C THR A 207 14.55 10.14 -23.31
N ARG A 208 14.34 8.90 -23.79
CA ARG A 208 15.38 7.84 -23.76
C ARG A 208 16.66 8.21 -24.53
N SER A 209 16.58 9.11 -25.50
CA SER A 209 17.75 9.56 -26.27
C SER A 209 18.56 10.69 -25.59
N ARG A 210 18.01 11.38 -24.59
CA ARG A 210 18.66 12.53 -23.93
C ARG A 210 19.39 12.18 -22.63
N ASP A 211 19.07 11.06 -21.99
CA ASP A 211 19.68 10.65 -20.71
C ASP A 211 20.98 9.82 -20.82
N ILE A 212 21.63 9.77 -22.00
CA ILE A 212 22.93 9.09 -22.21
C ILE A 212 24.08 10.11 -22.38
N ARG A 213 24.06 11.22 -21.65
CA ARG A 213 25.25 12.10 -21.53
C ARG A 213 25.66 12.23 -20.06
N ILE A 214 26.77 11.55 -19.79
CA ILE A 214 27.40 11.21 -18.51
C ILE A 214 27.95 12.44 -17.77
N GLU A 215 27.85 12.45 -16.44
CA GLU A 215 28.96 12.87 -15.56
C GLU A 215 29.06 11.91 -14.37
N GLN A 216 29.98 10.93 -14.45
CA GLN A 216 30.46 10.19 -13.27
C GLN A 216 31.77 10.83 -12.80
N PRO A 217 31.92 11.18 -11.51
CA PRO A 217 33.20 11.61 -10.97
C PRO A 217 34.17 10.42 -10.92
N TYR A 218 35.39 10.64 -11.41
CA TYR A 218 36.51 9.70 -11.34
C TYR A 218 36.79 9.29 -9.88
N LEU A 219 36.73 7.98 -9.60
CA LEU A 219 37.39 7.38 -8.44
C LEU A 219 38.69 6.67 -8.90
N PRO A 220 39.80 6.80 -8.15
CA PRO A 220 41.07 6.24 -8.57
C PRO A 220 41.03 4.71 -8.52
N ARG A 221 41.49 4.09 -9.61
CA ARG A 221 41.67 2.64 -9.74
C ARG A 221 42.63 2.11 -8.67
N ILE A 222 42.10 1.39 -7.70
CA ILE A 222 42.87 0.38 -6.96
C ILE A 222 42.77 -0.91 -7.77
N ARG A 223 43.89 -1.29 -8.40
CA ARG A 223 44.08 -2.62 -8.99
C ARG A 223 44.47 -3.58 -7.88
N SER A 224 43.63 -4.57 -7.58
CA SER A 224 44.04 -5.93 -7.24
C SER A 224 42.83 -6.83 -6.96
N GLY A 225 42.79 -8.00 -7.59
CA GLY A 225 42.14 -9.18 -7.02
C GLY A 225 40.84 -9.63 -7.68
N THR A 226 40.97 -10.67 -8.52
CA THR A 226 40.00 -11.73 -8.82
C THR A 226 38.59 -11.34 -9.28
N GLN A 227 38.35 -11.56 -10.57
CA GLN A 227 37.02 -11.64 -11.15
C GLN A 227 36.15 -12.64 -10.38
N ARG A 228 35.06 -12.16 -9.79
CA ARG A 228 33.88 -12.98 -9.51
C ARG A 228 32.83 -12.59 -10.54
N SER A 229 32.39 -13.58 -11.33
CA SER A 229 31.21 -13.49 -12.17
C SER A 229 30.01 -12.99 -11.35
N PRO A 230 29.09 -12.20 -11.94
CA PRO A 230 27.83 -11.87 -11.28
C PRO A 230 27.06 -13.19 -11.05
N LYS A 231 26.81 -13.53 -9.78
CA LYS A 231 26.02 -14.70 -9.40
C LYS A 231 24.59 -14.55 -9.91
N SER A 232 23.96 -15.65 -10.32
CA SER A 232 22.53 -15.64 -10.66
C SER A 232 21.70 -15.26 -9.42
N GLY A 233 20.56 -14.56 -9.60
CA GLY A 233 19.72 -14.14 -8.45
C GLY A 233 19.25 -15.31 -7.56
N LEU A 234 19.17 -16.53 -8.12
CA LEU A 234 18.87 -17.75 -7.36
C LEU A 234 20.03 -18.19 -6.46
N GLU A 235 21.29 -18.06 -6.90
CA GLU A 235 22.47 -18.36 -6.08
C GLU A 235 22.62 -17.38 -4.91
N GLU A 236 22.25 -16.11 -5.12
CA GLU A 236 22.25 -15.11 -4.04
C GLU A 236 21.19 -15.44 -2.99
N LEU A 237 19.98 -15.80 -3.41
CA LEU A 237 18.90 -16.23 -2.52
C LEU A 237 19.30 -17.50 -1.75
N GLU A 238 19.91 -18.47 -2.41
CA GLU A 238 20.42 -19.70 -1.78
C GLU A 238 21.42 -19.39 -0.67
N ALA A 239 22.41 -18.52 -0.97
CA ALA A 239 23.41 -18.11 0.01
C ALA A 239 22.79 -17.36 1.20
N ARG A 240 21.78 -16.51 0.97
CA ARG A 240 21.07 -15.81 2.05
C ARG A 240 20.27 -16.77 2.92
N LEU A 241 19.58 -17.75 2.34
CA LEU A 241 18.83 -18.77 3.07
C LEU A 241 19.74 -19.67 3.92
N GLN A 242 20.92 -20.05 3.41
CA GLN A 242 21.91 -20.80 4.19
C GLN A 242 22.43 -20.02 5.39
N ASN A 243 22.67 -18.72 5.23
CA ASN A 243 23.19 -17.85 6.27
C ASN A 243 22.13 -17.32 7.25
N ALA A 244 20.83 -17.50 6.97
CA ALA A 244 19.75 -16.98 7.79
C ALA A 244 19.62 -17.67 9.16
N GLY A 245 20.22 -18.85 9.35
CA GLY A 245 20.16 -19.59 10.62
C GLY A 245 18.77 -20.14 10.93
N LEU A 246 18.10 -20.72 9.93
CA LEU A 246 16.75 -21.28 10.05
C LEU A 246 16.72 -22.46 11.05
N PRO A 247 15.74 -22.50 11.98
CA PRO A 247 15.50 -23.67 12.82
C PRO A 247 15.16 -24.90 11.97
N ASP A 248 15.52 -26.10 12.44
CA ASP A 248 15.31 -27.35 11.69
C ASP A 248 13.84 -27.57 11.28
N THR A 249 12.90 -27.17 12.15
CA THR A 249 11.44 -27.22 11.90
C THR A 249 10.98 -26.41 10.69
N VAL A 250 11.69 -25.33 10.37
CA VAL A 250 11.37 -24.42 9.27
C VAL A 250 12.23 -24.74 8.05
N LYS A 251 13.46 -25.18 8.28
CA LYS A 251 14.49 -25.40 7.27
C LYS A 251 14.04 -26.38 6.20
N GLU A 252 13.51 -27.55 6.56
CA GLU A 252 13.04 -28.56 5.60
C GLU A 252 12.02 -27.99 4.60
N ARG A 253 11.04 -27.23 5.11
CA ARG A 253 9.98 -26.63 4.29
C ARG A 253 10.47 -25.51 3.40
N VAL A 254 11.36 -24.66 3.91
CA VAL A 254 11.95 -23.56 3.13
C VAL A 254 12.81 -24.10 1.98
N TRP A 255 13.56 -25.17 2.21
CA TRP A 255 14.33 -25.83 1.15
C TRP A 255 13.43 -26.52 0.12
N ALA A 256 12.36 -27.20 0.53
CA ALA A 256 11.37 -27.76 -0.40
C ALA A 256 10.73 -26.67 -1.28
N ASP A 257 10.40 -25.51 -0.70
CA ASP A 257 9.89 -24.35 -1.43
C ASP A 257 10.94 -23.75 -2.39
N PHE A 258 12.22 -23.75 -2.01
CA PHE A 258 13.32 -23.29 -2.86
C PHE A 258 13.62 -24.26 -4.02
N ASP A 259 13.57 -25.57 -3.80
CA ASP A 259 13.72 -26.58 -4.86
C ASP A 259 12.54 -26.53 -5.85
N ARG A 260 11.33 -26.27 -5.34
CA ARG A 260 10.17 -25.97 -6.18
C ARG A 260 10.41 -24.69 -7.00
N LEU A 261 10.98 -23.64 -6.41
CA LEU A 261 11.32 -22.42 -7.15
C LEU A 261 12.35 -22.68 -8.28
N LYS A 262 13.37 -23.51 -8.02
CA LYS A 262 14.40 -23.89 -9.01
C LYS A 262 13.82 -24.64 -10.22
N SER A 263 12.77 -25.43 -10.01
CA SER A 263 12.11 -26.23 -11.06
C SER A 263 11.00 -25.48 -11.81
N MET A 264 10.61 -24.28 -11.35
CA MET A 264 9.60 -23.45 -12.02
C MET A 264 10.17 -22.73 -13.26
N GLY A 265 9.36 -22.63 -14.32
CA GLY A 265 9.70 -21.83 -15.50
C GLY A 265 9.61 -20.32 -15.24
N GLN A 266 10.50 -19.54 -15.88
CA GLN A 266 10.76 -18.11 -15.58
C GLN A 266 9.59 -17.11 -15.78
N ASN A 267 8.38 -17.57 -16.14
CA ASN A 267 7.24 -16.71 -16.51
C ASN A 267 5.95 -17.00 -15.70
N SER A 268 6.04 -17.64 -14.53
CA SER A 268 4.86 -17.96 -13.70
C SER A 268 4.57 -16.87 -12.67
N SER A 269 3.29 -16.50 -12.50
CA SER A 269 2.84 -15.63 -11.40
C SER A 269 3.09 -16.23 -10.02
N GLU A 270 3.18 -17.56 -9.91
CA GLU A 270 3.54 -18.24 -8.67
C GLU A 270 5.01 -18.07 -8.29
N GLN A 271 5.89 -17.93 -9.29
CA GLN A 271 7.33 -17.78 -9.07
C GLN A 271 7.63 -16.51 -8.28
N HIS A 272 7.02 -15.38 -8.68
CA HIS A 272 7.22 -14.10 -7.99
C HIS A 272 6.74 -14.11 -6.54
N VAL A 273 5.60 -14.75 -6.26
CA VAL A 273 5.07 -14.89 -4.89
C VAL A 273 6.01 -15.75 -4.04
N LEU A 274 6.50 -16.85 -4.60
CA LEU A 274 7.43 -17.77 -3.92
C LEU A 274 8.81 -17.14 -3.70
N THR A 275 9.36 -16.41 -4.69
CA THR A 275 10.60 -15.64 -4.53
C THR A 275 10.46 -14.58 -3.44
N SER A 276 9.39 -13.77 -3.48
CA SER A 276 9.15 -12.72 -2.47
C SER A 276 9.00 -13.28 -1.06
N TYR A 277 8.35 -14.45 -0.93
CA TYR A 277 8.24 -15.17 0.33
C TYR A 277 9.61 -15.66 0.83
N LEU A 278 10.40 -16.32 -0.03
CA LEU A 278 11.73 -16.81 0.34
C LEU A 278 12.69 -15.66 0.67
N ASP A 279 12.58 -14.52 -0.04
CA ASP A 279 13.31 -13.29 0.28
C ASP A 279 12.94 -12.72 1.65
N LEU A 280 11.65 -12.72 1.99
CA LEU A 280 11.17 -12.32 3.31
C LEU A 280 11.76 -13.25 4.38
N VAL A 281 11.61 -14.56 4.23
CA VAL A 281 12.15 -15.56 5.16
C VAL A 281 13.66 -15.41 5.33
N ALA A 282 14.40 -15.22 4.24
CA ALA A 282 15.85 -15.00 4.27
C ALA A 282 16.27 -13.69 4.96
N SER A 283 15.36 -12.71 5.04
CA SER A 283 15.62 -11.41 5.68
C SER A 283 15.29 -11.36 7.17
N LEU A 284 14.59 -12.37 7.70
CA LEU A 284 14.20 -12.40 9.11
C LEU A 284 15.39 -12.78 10.01
N PRO A 285 15.51 -12.17 11.19
CA PRO A 285 16.66 -12.36 12.08
C PRO A 285 16.55 -13.63 12.95
N TRP A 286 16.34 -14.81 12.36
CA TRP A 286 16.06 -16.07 13.09
C TRP A 286 17.01 -16.35 14.26
N SER A 287 18.32 -16.26 14.01
CA SER A 287 19.38 -16.56 14.99
C SER A 287 20.15 -15.33 15.46
N LYS A 288 19.77 -14.13 15.01
CA LYS A 288 20.51 -12.89 15.27
C LYS A 288 19.87 -12.15 16.44
N SER A 289 20.55 -12.14 17.59
CA SER A 289 20.13 -11.39 18.77
C SER A 289 21.07 -10.21 19.04
N THR A 290 20.53 -9.11 19.54
CA THR A 290 21.36 -8.04 20.12
C THR A 290 21.89 -8.49 21.49
N PRO A 291 23.14 -8.15 21.84
CA PRO A 291 23.69 -8.44 23.16
C PRO A 291 22.90 -7.65 24.22
N GLU A 292 22.16 -8.38 25.05
CA GLU A 292 21.36 -7.78 26.12
C GLU A 292 22.19 -7.63 27.40
N SER A 293 22.08 -6.47 28.05
CA SER A 293 22.67 -6.25 29.37
C SER A 293 21.74 -5.40 30.22
N ILE A 294 21.38 -5.90 31.41
CA ILE A 294 20.55 -5.18 32.37
C ILE A 294 21.45 -4.55 33.44
N ASP A 295 21.84 -3.29 33.21
CA ASP A 295 22.51 -2.44 34.19
C ASP A 295 21.58 -1.31 34.65
N ILE A 296 21.15 -1.41 35.91
CA ILE A 296 20.24 -0.46 36.54
C ILE A 296 20.87 0.93 36.68
N LYS A 297 22.20 1.02 36.91
CA LYS A 297 22.89 2.32 37.03
C LYS A 297 22.91 3.03 35.68
N LYS A 298 23.34 2.32 34.63
CA LYS A 298 23.31 2.83 33.25
C LYS A 298 21.89 3.21 32.80
N ALA A 299 20.89 2.39 33.14
CA ALA A 299 19.49 2.69 32.84
C ALA A 299 19.03 3.99 33.51
N ARG A 300 19.41 4.22 34.77
CA ARG A 300 19.09 5.46 35.49
C ARG A 300 19.72 6.68 34.80
N GLU A 301 21.02 6.62 34.50
CA GLU A 301 21.73 7.71 33.83
C GLU A 301 21.11 8.06 32.47
N LEU A 302 20.75 7.05 31.67
CA LEU A 302 20.12 7.26 30.36
C LEU A 302 18.68 7.81 30.48
N LEU A 303 17.91 7.35 31.45
CA LEU A 303 16.56 7.87 31.71
C LEU A 303 16.62 9.34 32.18
N ASP A 304 17.58 9.66 33.05
CA ASP A 304 17.80 11.02 33.57
C ASP A 304 18.31 11.97 32.49
N ALA A 305 19.22 11.51 31.63
CA ALA A 305 19.68 12.29 30.48
C ALA A 305 18.58 12.51 29.43
N SER A 306 17.69 11.53 29.26
CA SER A 306 16.66 11.59 28.22
C SER A 306 15.52 12.56 28.58
N HIS A 307 15.06 12.59 29.84
CA HIS A 307 13.89 13.38 30.27
C HIS A 307 14.15 14.07 31.62
N SER A 308 13.86 15.37 31.70
CA SER A 308 13.86 16.09 32.98
C SER A 308 12.56 15.83 33.76
N GLY A 309 12.66 15.53 35.05
CA GLY A 309 11.53 15.17 35.91
C GLY A 309 11.05 13.72 35.73
N MET A 310 9.76 13.48 36.00
CA MET A 310 9.14 12.14 35.98
C MET A 310 9.78 11.11 36.92
N GLU A 311 10.25 11.56 38.09
CA GLU A 311 10.97 10.71 39.06
C GLU A 311 10.19 9.44 39.41
N ASP A 312 8.87 9.54 39.62
CA ASP A 312 8.03 8.39 39.93
C ASP A 312 7.97 7.37 38.78
N VAL A 313 7.87 7.83 37.53
CA VAL A 313 7.84 6.97 36.34
C VAL A 313 9.20 6.30 36.13
N LYS A 314 10.28 7.07 36.22
CA LYS A 314 11.66 6.55 36.11
C LYS A 314 11.94 5.51 37.18
N LYS A 315 11.55 5.79 38.44
CA LYS A 315 11.66 4.84 39.55
C LYS A 315 10.91 3.55 39.23
N ARG A 316 9.68 3.64 38.72
CA ARG A 316 8.88 2.46 38.36
C ARG A 316 9.50 1.65 37.22
N VAL A 317 10.10 2.31 36.22
CA VAL A 317 10.86 1.65 35.15
C VAL A 317 12.08 0.92 35.72
N LEU A 318 12.83 1.56 36.63
CA LEU A 318 14.00 0.93 37.26
C LEU A 318 13.61 -0.27 38.12
N GLU A 319 12.49 -0.20 38.86
CA GLU A 319 11.93 -1.34 39.61
C GLU A 319 11.58 -2.48 38.66
N PHE A 320 10.92 -2.19 37.53
CA PHE A 320 10.59 -3.19 36.51
C PHE A 320 11.85 -3.88 35.94
N LEU A 321 12.89 -3.11 35.61
CA LEU A 321 14.17 -3.64 35.14
C LEU A 321 14.90 -4.46 36.22
N ALA A 322 14.79 -4.06 37.49
CA ALA A 322 15.39 -4.78 38.61
C ALA A 322 14.72 -6.16 38.81
N VAL A 323 13.39 -6.22 38.74
CA VAL A 323 12.65 -7.50 38.80
C VAL A 323 13.04 -8.40 37.63
N ARG A 324 13.13 -7.83 36.42
CA ARG A 324 13.54 -8.57 35.23
C ARG A 324 14.99 -9.09 35.30
N LYS A 325 15.87 -8.40 36.04
CA LYS A 325 17.24 -8.86 36.29
C LYS A 325 17.30 -10.06 37.23
N LEU A 326 16.33 -10.20 38.13
CA LEU A 326 16.26 -11.29 39.10
C LEU A 326 15.46 -12.50 38.59
N SER A 327 14.64 -12.30 37.57
CA SER A 327 13.84 -13.35 36.95
C SER A 327 14.50 -13.84 35.67
N ASP A 328 14.82 -15.13 35.59
CA ASP A 328 15.32 -15.77 34.37
C ASP A 328 14.24 -15.98 33.31
N SER A 329 12.96 -15.77 33.65
CA SER A 329 11.82 -15.94 32.76
C SER A 329 11.37 -14.62 32.12
N VAL A 330 11.15 -14.62 30.81
CA VAL A 330 10.60 -13.48 30.05
C VAL A 330 9.11 -13.25 30.35
N THR A 331 8.45 -14.17 31.07
CA THR A 331 7.06 -14.09 31.50
C THR A 331 6.89 -13.05 32.61
N GLY A 332 6.82 -11.78 32.23
CA GLY A 332 6.57 -10.66 33.12
C GLY A 332 5.46 -9.76 32.57
N PRO A 333 4.86 -8.91 33.42
CA PRO A 333 3.84 -7.98 32.99
C PRO A 333 4.38 -7.01 31.94
N ILE A 334 3.56 -6.64 30.97
CA ILE A 334 3.93 -5.68 29.93
C ILE A 334 3.87 -4.26 30.51
N LEU A 335 4.90 -3.46 30.25
CA LEU A 335 4.96 -2.07 30.71
C LEU A 335 4.02 -1.20 29.87
N CYS A 336 3.00 -0.61 30.51
CA CYS A 336 2.03 0.28 29.86
C CYS A 336 2.21 1.72 30.34
N PHE A 337 2.42 2.66 29.42
CA PHE A 337 2.52 4.09 29.71
C PHE A 337 1.21 4.81 29.38
N ALA A 338 0.44 5.19 30.41
CA ALA A 338 -0.78 5.98 30.27
C ALA A 338 -0.53 7.48 30.49
N GLY A 339 -1.27 8.35 29.81
CA GLY A 339 -1.12 9.82 29.91
C GLY A 339 -1.38 10.57 28.60
N PRO A 340 -1.49 11.90 28.63
CA PRO A 340 -1.79 12.72 27.46
C PRO A 340 -0.69 12.63 26.38
N PRO A 341 -1.00 13.00 25.11
CA PRO A 341 0.00 13.05 24.06
C PRO A 341 1.07 14.11 24.35
N GLY A 342 2.29 13.89 23.85
CA GLY A 342 3.39 14.86 23.97
C GLY A 342 4.19 14.82 25.26
N ILE A 343 3.87 13.94 26.21
CA ILE A 343 4.61 13.81 27.49
C ILE A 343 5.90 12.99 27.41
N GLY A 344 6.28 12.48 26.22
CA GLY A 344 7.55 11.76 26.06
C GLY A 344 7.52 10.25 26.38
N LYS A 345 6.37 9.58 26.22
CA LYS A 345 6.27 8.11 26.39
C LYS A 345 7.21 7.34 25.46
N THR A 346 7.21 7.71 24.17
CA THR A 346 8.03 7.08 23.13
C THR A 346 9.52 7.25 23.40
N SER A 347 9.91 8.41 23.91
CA SER A 347 11.30 8.71 24.25
C SER A 347 11.79 7.95 25.47
N ILE A 348 10.94 7.76 26.49
CA ILE A 348 11.25 6.87 27.62
C ILE A 348 11.46 5.44 27.12
N ALA A 349 10.58 4.92 26.25
CA ALA A 349 10.73 3.58 25.67
C ALA A 349 12.04 3.42 24.88
N LYS A 350 12.43 4.45 24.12
CA LYS A 350 13.71 4.48 23.40
C LYS A 350 14.91 4.48 24.35
N ALA A 351 14.85 5.23 25.46
CA ALA A 351 15.90 5.23 26.48
C ALA A 351 16.03 3.85 27.15
N ILE A 352 14.91 3.16 27.41
CA ILE A 352 14.91 1.79 27.93
C ILE A 352 15.60 0.84 26.94
N ALA A 353 15.25 0.90 25.65
CA ALA A 353 15.88 0.06 24.62
C ALA A 353 17.40 0.28 24.54
N GLN A 354 17.84 1.55 24.57
CA GLN A 354 19.27 1.90 24.61
C GLN A 354 19.96 1.39 25.87
N SER A 355 19.31 1.46 27.03
CA SER A 355 19.87 0.95 28.29
C SER A 355 20.08 -0.57 28.26
N LEU A 356 19.15 -1.29 27.64
CA LEU A 356 19.18 -2.75 27.48
C LEU A 356 20.12 -3.22 26.36
N GLY A 357 20.55 -2.32 25.47
CA GLY A 357 21.31 -2.70 24.27
C GLY A 357 20.47 -3.41 23.20
N ARG A 358 19.14 -3.25 23.24
CA ARG A 358 18.20 -3.86 22.28
C ARG A 358 17.87 -2.90 21.15
N ASN A 359 17.68 -3.43 19.95
CA ASN A 359 17.14 -2.65 18.83
C ASN A 359 15.72 -2.18 19.16
N PHE A 360 15.39 -0.95 18.79
CA PHE A 360 14.12 -0.31 19.10
C PHE A 360 13.27 -0.20 17.84
N GLU A 361 12.03 -0.68 17.91
CA GLU A 361 11.04 -0.50 16.86
C GLU A 361 9.73 0.04 17.42
N ARG A 362 9.03 0.82 16.61
CA ARG A 362 7.73 1.40 17.00
C ARG A 362 6.65 0.96 16.03
N ILE A 363 5.61 0.35 16.55
CA ILE A 363 4.40 -0.01 15.81
C ILE A 363 3.27 0.88 16.30
N SER A 364 2.73 1.71 15.41
CA SER A 364 1.50 2.47 15.70
C SER A 364 0.30 1.57 15.45
N LEU A 365 -0.54 1.43 16.49
CA LEU A 365 -1.79 0.67 16.45
C LEU A 365 -3.02 1.54 16.19
N GLY A 366 -2.84 2.86 16.18
CA GLY A 366 -3.92 3.81 15.92
C GLY A 366 -4.55 3.61 14.56
N GLY A 367 -5.88 3.44 14.54
CA GLY A 367 -6.64 3.28 13.30
C GLY A 367 -6.54 1.90 12.66
N ILE A 368 -5.89 0.92 13.30
CA ILE A 368 -5.96 -0.48 12.88
C ILE A 368 -7.40 -0.97 13.08
N ARG A 369 -7.92 -1.64 12.04
CA ARG A 369 -9.28 -2.19 12.00
C ARG A 369 -9.31 -3.67 11.63
N ASP A 370 -8.22 -4.21 11.07
CA ASP A 370 -8.15 -5.59 10.62
C ASP A 370 -7.08 -6.35 11.41
N GLU A 371 -7.34 -7.62 11.66
CA GLU A 371 -6.39 -8.56 12.22
C GLU A 371 -5.22 -8.84 11.26
N SER A 372 -5.46 -8.77 9.94
CA SER A 372 -4.41 -8.94 8.93
C SER A 372 -3.33 -7.86 9.00
N ASP A 373 -3.58 -6.68 9.58
CA ASP A 373 -2.52 -5.70 9.87
C ASP A 373 -1.48 -6.26 10.86
N ILE A 374 -1.90 -7.17 11.75
CA ILE A 374 -1.07 -7.71 12.84
C ILE A 374 -0.49 -9.07 12.44
N ARG A 375 -1.32 -9.95 11.88
CA ARG A 375 -0.96 -11.32 11.48
C ARG A 375 -0.58 -11.47 10.01
N GLY A 376 -0.70 -10.44 9.19
CA GLY A 376 -0.48 -10.53 7.74
C GLY A 376 -1.64 -11.18 6.98
N HIS A 377 -1.49 -11.25 5.67
CA HIS A 377 -2.46 -11.83 4.75
C HIS A 377 -2.06 -13.26 4.34
N ARG A 378 -3.04 -14.13 4.06
CA ARG A 378 -2.75 -15.45 3.48
C ARG A 378 -1.97 -15.31 2.18
N ARG A 379 -0.95 -16.17 2.01
CA ARG A 379 -0.09 -16.22 0.81
C ARG A 379 -0.84 -16.37 -0.52
N THR A 380 -2.06 -16.89 -0.50
CA THR A 380 -2.91 -17.05 -1.69
C THR A 380 -3.55 -15.75 -2.18
N TYR A 381 -3.48 -14.66 -1.40
CA TYR A 381 -4.03 -13.38 -1.80
C TYR A 381 -3.06 -12.60 -2.69
N VAL A 382 -3.60 -11.95 -3.71
CA VAL A 382 -2.85 -11.04 -4.58
C VAL A 382 -2.40 -9.85 -3.73
N ALA A 383 -1.12 -9.47 -3.81
CA ALA A 383 -0.48 -8.43 -3.00
C ALA A 383 -0.49 -8.71 -1.47
N ALA A 384 -0.44 -9.98 -1.06
CA ALA A 384 -0.32 -10.35 0.36
C ALA A 384 0.94 -9.73 1.00
N MET A 385 0.72 -9.08 2.14
CA MET A 385 1.77 -8.44 2.95
C MET A 385 1.89 -9.15 4.30
N CYS A 386 3.10 -9.18 4.86
CA CYS A 386 3.31 -9.65 6.22
C CYS A 386 2.76 -8.64 7.22
N GLY A 387 2.36 -9.13 8.39
CA GLY A 387 1.85 -8.31 9.47
C GLY A 387 2.92 -7.39 10.06
N ARG A 388 2.47 -6.35 10.76
CA ARG A 388 3.34 -5.32 11.36
C ARG A 388 4.36 -5.90 12.34
N ILE A 389 4.07 -7.02 12.99
CA ILE A 389 5.02 -7.70 13.89
C ILE A 389 6.22 -8.25 13.11
N ILE A 390 5.98 -8.99 12.02
CA ILE A 390 7.03 -9.52 11.16
C ILE A 390 7.81 -8.40 10.46
N GLN A 391 7.12 -7.34 10.03
CA GLN A 391 7.78 -6.15 9.48
C GLN A 391 8.72 -5.49 10.50
N ALA A 392 8.27 -5.33 11.75
CA ALA A 392 9.10 -4.78 12.82
C ALA A 392 10.33 -5.66 13.12
N LEU A 393 10.18 -6.99 13.14
CA LEU A 393 11.33 -7.90 13.31
C LEU A 393 12.32 -7.78 12.15
N LYS A 394 11.82 -7.70 10.91
CA LYS A 394 12.66 -7.49 9.73
C LYS A 394 13.42 -6.16 9.79
N HIS A 395 12.75 -5.08 10.19
CA HIS A 395 13.35 -3.75 10.30
C HIS A 395 14.36 -3.67 11.45
N ALA A 396 14.02 -4.24 12.62
CA ALA A 396 14.93 -4.33 13.75
C ALA A 396 16.19 -5.13 13.42
N GLY A 397 16.09 -6.15 12.57
CA GLY A 397 17.21 -7.01 12.21
C GLY A 397 17.79 -7.81 13.38
N SER A 398 17.00 -7.98 14.45
CA SER A 398 17.26 -8.88 15.58
C SER A 398 15.98 -9.59 16.03
N ASN A 399 16.09 -10.78 16.63
CA ASN A 399 14.95 -11.54 17.16
C ASN A 399 14.50 -11.11 18.57
N ASN A 400 15.30 -10.30 19.27
CA ASN A 400 15.00 -9.81 20.62
C ASN A 400 14.82 -8.26 20.72
N PRO A 401 14.14 -7.59 19.77
CA PRO A 401 14.00 -6.15 19.83
C PRO A 401 13.06 -5.71 20.96
N LEU A 402 13.16 -4.44 21.34
CA LEU A 402 12.13 -3.76 22.12
C LEU A 402 11.15 -3.12 21.14
N ILE A 403 9.94 -3.67 21.09
CA ILE A 403 8.86 -3.15 20.26
C ILE A 403 7.92 -2.30 21.12
N LEU A 404 7.79 -1.02 20.77
CA LEU A 404 6.80 -0.13 21.35
C LEU A 404 5.49 -0.21 20.55
N LEU A 405 4.44 -0.69 21.21
CA LEU A 405 3.06 -0.64 20.70
C LEU A 405 2.44 0.70 21.10
N ASP A 406 2.33 1.61 20.15
CA ASP A 406 1.85 2.98 20.35
C ASP A 406 0.35 3.10 20.04
N GLU A 407 -0.36 3.94 20.77
CA GLU A 407 -1.81 4.18 20.60
C GLU A 407 -2.69 2.92 20.70
N VAL A 408 -2.40 2.02 21.65
CA VAL A 408 -3.22 0.82 21.94
C VAL A 408 -4.66 1.20 22.28
N ASP A 409 -4.88 2.37 22.90
CA ASP A 409 -6.20 2.92 23.24
C ASP A 409 -7.04 3.32 22.01
N LYS A 410 -6.41 3.48 20.84
CA LYS A 410 -7.06 3.84 19.57
C LYS A 410 -7.28 2.64 18.63
N LEU A 411 -7.24 1.44 19.18
CA LEU A 411 -7.64 0.23 18.46
C LEU A 411 -9.15 0.24 18.24
N PHE A 412 -9.58 0.11 16.98
CA PHE A 412 -10.99 -0.03 16.64
C PHE A 412 -11.31 -1.51 16.39
N SER A 413 -12.41 -1.99 16.95
CA SER A 413 -12.97 -3.30 16.59
C SER A 413 -13.53 -3.22 15.16
N GLY A 414 -12.95 -3.96 14.22
CA GLY A 414 -13.42 -4.04 12.84
C GLY A 414 -14.48 -5.13 12.61
N LEU A 415 -14.92 -5.25 11.34
CA LEU A 415 -15.96 -6.19 10.89
C LEU A 415 -15.44 -7.63 10.64
N HIS A 416 -14.13 -7.84 10.50
CA HIS A 416 -13.52 -9.12 10.08
C HIS A 416 -12.72 -9.85 11.18
N GLY A 417 -12.81 -9.39 12.43
CA GLY A 417 -12.05 -9.93 13.55
C GLY A 417 -11.77 -8.84 14.57
N SER A 418 -11.24 -9.21 15.73
CA SER A 418 -10.80 -8.25 16.74
C SER A 418 -9.28 -8.09 16.66
N PRO A 419 -8.75 -6.95 16.20
CA PRO A 419 -7.31 -6.67 16.26
C PRO A 419 -6.75 -6.83 17.68
N SER A 420 -7.57 -6.59 18.71
CA SER A 420 -7.21 -6.81 20.11
C SER A 420 -6.96 -8.29 20.42
N ALA A 421 -7.72 -9.22 19.83
CA ALA A 421 -7.50 -10.65 20.01
C ALA A 421 -6.18 -11.11 19.35
N ALA A 422 -5.89 -10.58 18.17
CA ALA A 422 -4.61 -10.83 17.49
C ALA A 422 -3.42 -10.28 18.28
N LEU A 423 -3.58 -9.12 18.93
CA LEU A 423 -2.57 -8.59 19.85
C LEU A 423 -2.39 -9.45 21.08
N LEU A 424 -3.47 -10.00 21.65
CA LEU A 424 -3.36 -10.87 22.82
C LEU A 424 -2.51 -12.10 22.53
N GLU A 425 -2.66 -12.72 21.35
CA GLU A 425 -1.81 -13.85 20.95
C GLU A 425 -0.32 -13.47 20.86
N VAL A 426 0.00 -12.25 20.40
CA VAL A 426 1.38 -11.74 20.31
C VAL A 426 1.94 -11.37 21.69
N LEU A 427 1.08 -10.85 22.57
CA LEU A 427 1.46 -10.32 23.87
C LEU A 427 1.49 -11.39 24.97
N ASP A 428 0.71 -12.46 24.82
CA ASP A 428 0.64 -13.56 25.76
C ASP A 428 1.90 -14.45 25.65
N PRO A 429 2.73 -14.55 26.70
CA PRO A 429 3.93 -15.39 26.69
C PRO A 429 3.65 -16.89 26.46
N GLU A 430 2.43 -17.36 26.74
CA GLU A 430 2.06 -18.77 26.49
C GLU A 430 1.74 -19.04 25.02
N GLN A 431 1.33 -18.01 24.26
CA GLN A 431 0.89 -18.14 22.87
C GLN A 431 1.92 -17.61 21.87
N ASN A 432 2.70 -16.59 22.24
CA ASN A 432 3.55 -15.86 21.31
C ASN A 432 4.69 -16.71 20.71
N ASN A 433 5.15 -17.73 21.43
CA ASN A 433 6.11 -18.73 20.95
C ASN A 433 5.58 -19.60 19.78
N SER A 434 4.27 -19.54 19.53
CA SER A 434 3.57 -20.24 18.47
C SER A 434 2.87 -19.29 17.49
N PHE A 435 3.10 -17.98 17.64
CA PHE A 435 2.54 -16.95 16.78
C PHE A 435 2.85 -17.26 15.31
N THR A 436 1.79 -17.27 14.51
CA THR A 436 1.88 -17.59 13.08
C THR A 436 1.36 -16.42 12.25
N ASP A 437 2.26 -15.81 11.48
CA ASP A 437 1.86 -14.84 10.44
C ASP A 437 1.28 -15.59 9.22
N GLN A 438 0.17 -15.11 8.68
CA GLN A 438 -0.57 -15.77 7.60
C GLN A 438 0.19 -15.77 6.26
N LEU A 439 1.08 -14.80 6.02
CA LEU A 439 1.92 -14.77 4.84
C LEU A 439 3.09 -15.73 5.01
N VAL A 440 3.69 -15.71 6.19
CA VAL A 440 4.85 -16.56 6.52
C VAL A 440 4.42 -18.00 6.78
N SER A 441 3.13 -18.27 7.04
CA SER A 441 2.54 -19.53 7.53
C SER A 441 3.35 -20.79 7.19
N LEU A 442 4.32 -21.03 8.05
CA LEU A 442 5.04 -22.27 8.20
C LEU A 442 4.19 -23.03 9.22
N TYR A 443 3.42 -24.02 8.78
CA TYR A 443 2.67 -24.86 9.71
C TYR A 443 3.69 -25.46 10.71
N GLN A 444 3.55 -25.04 11.98
CA GLN A 444 4.32 -25.38 13.17
C GLN A 444 5.57 -24.52 13.49
N LYS A 445 5.49 -23.87 14.67
CA LYS A 445 6.53 -23.21 15.46
C LYS A 445 7.40 -22.22 14.69
N THR A 446 6.97 -20.95 14.67
CA THR A 446 7.61 -19.95 13.84
C THR A 446 8.52 -18.97 14.60
N ILE A 447 8.42 -18.79 15.93
CA ILE A 447 9.30 -17.85 16.64
C ILE A 447 9.55 -18.34 18.08
N PRO A 448 10.81 -18.54 18.53
CA PRO A 448 11.13 -18.82 19.93
C PRO A 448 10.91 -17.63 20.87
#